data_AF-A0A7X6XHN0-F1
#
_entry.id   AF-A0A7X6XHN0-F1
#
_cell.length_a   1.000
_cell.length_b   1.000
_cell.length_c   1.000
_cell.angle_alpha   90.00
_cell.angle_beta   90.00
_cell.angle_gamma   90.00
#
_symmetry.space_group_name_H-M   'P 1'
#
loop_
_entity.id
_entity.type
_entity.pdbx_description
1 polymer ?
#
loop_
_entity_poly.entity_id
_entity_poly.type
_entity_poly.pdbx_seq_one_letter_code
_entity_poly.pdbx_strand_id
1 'polypeptide(L)'
;MTKLKSNQIFLIYIIIFALAALIFKTVIINAEEVVSVSKEKPMKVVKVEINNNPNFKDVIKSVLSKDLKYIIHPKALEKDVSLSEIVASDIDYSSYEVQEVVVEVQRYTDSKTGKIKIDSVQKLVKLQFIDLTPPEITLKKASVTITEGEDLDVNEYLESVTDNSFEAVLVDVEDDVDTNSPGTYTAVFSATDSSKNTASKTLTVIVKEKPKPVIIPVQVLSQTKTVVDTSSFSSGVQYSPSRVTRYGFDCRGCNINSEGYSSTAGGIKVAGDSVRQPNGEWHSGYTYDGYYIVATSRDIPLFSILKISNHPFAGGGISAGEPFYAIVGDRGVSGTALDLFIGTERNLNVISQRGNPNSSNTVVEIVRSGR
;
A
#
# COMPACT_ATOMS: atom_id res chain seq x y z
N MET A 1 60.47 -30.90 21.99
CA MET A 1 60.12 -32.34 21.99
C MET A 1 58.61 -32.50 22.10
N THR A 2 57.87 -32.25 21.02
CA THR A 2 56.39 -32.23 21.04
C THR A 2 55.84 -32.57 19.66
N LYS A 3 56.17 -33.77 19.15
CA LYS A 3 55.56 -34.28 17.90
C LYS A 3 55.43 -35.81 17.81
N LEU A 4 55.35 -36.51 18.95
CA LEU A 4 55.30 -37.98 19.00
C LEU A 4 54.08 -38.60 19.73
N LYS A 5 53.10 -37.82 20.22
CA LYS A 5 51.92 -38.37 20.93
C LYS A 5 50.64 -38.55 20.08
N SER A 6 50.59 -38.06 18.84
CA SER A 6 49.34 -38.06 18.03
C SER A 6 49.11 -39.32 17.17
N ASN A 7 50.15 -40.07 16.80
CA ASN A 7 49.99 -41.25 15.94
C ASN A 7 49.69 -42.56 16.68
N GLN A 8 49.91 -42.62 18.00
CA GLN A 8 49.58 -43.79 18.81
C GLN A 8 48.07 -43.88 19.09
N ILE A 9 47.39 -42.74 19.21
CA ILE A 9 45.93 -42.70 19.43
C ILE A 9 45.17 -43.12 18.15
N PHE A 10 45.66 -42.72 16.97
CA PHE A 10 45.03 -43.08 15.69
C PHE A 10 45.19 -44.58 15.34
N LEU A 11 46.33 -45.20 15.71
CA LEU A 11 46.55 -46.63 15.52
C LEU A 11 45.67 -47.50 16.45
N ILE A 12 45.40 -47.03 17.68
CA ILE A 12 44.55 -47.73 18.65
C ILE A 12 43.08 -47.74 18.19
N TYR A 13 42.58 -46.64 17.61
CA TYR A 13 41.21 -46.58 17.08
C TYR A 13 40.99 -47.51 15.88
N ILE A 14 41.98 -47.69 14.99
CA ILE A 14 41.88 -48.59 13.83
C ILE A 14 41.88 -50.07 14.27
N ILE A 15 42.66 -50.43 15.28
CA ILE A 15 42.71 -51.81 15.81
C ILE A 15 41.40 -52.19 16.53
N ILE A 16 40.80 -51.26 17.29
CA ILE A 16 39.50 -51.48 17.94
C ILE A 16 38.38 -51.66 16.92
N PHE A 17 38.38 -50.88 15.83
CA PHE A 17 37.39 -51.01 14.75
C PHE A 17 37.54 -52.32 13.96
N ALA A 18 38.78 -52.77 13.71
CA ALA A 18 39.04 -54.03 13.02
C ALA A 18 38.68 -55.27 13.87
N LEU A 19 38.90 -55.21 15.19
CA LEU A 19 38.52 -56.30 16.11
C LEU A 19 37.00 -56.39 16.30
N ALA A 20 36.30 -55.24 16.37
CA ALA A 20 34.84 -55.19 16.43
C ALA A 20 34.18 -55.74 15.15
N ALA A 21 34.75 -55.45 13.97
CA ALA A 21 34.29 -56.01 12.70
C ALA A 21 34.54 -57.52 12.58
N LEU A 22 35.61 -58.05 13.18
CA LEU A 22 35.91 -59.48 13.19
C LEU A 22 34.96 -60.26 14.13
N ILE A 23 34.63 -59.69 15.29
CA ILE A 23 33.63 -60.24 16.23
C ILE A 23 32.23 -60.23 15.60
N PHE A 24 31.89 -59.20 14.82
CA PHE A 24 30.63 -59.16 14.07
C PHE A 24 30.56 -60.23 12.97
N LYS A 25 31.69 -60.61 12.36
CA LYS A 25 31.71 -61.60 11.28
C LYS A 25 31.64 -63.05 11.79
N THR A 26 32.17 -63.35 12.98
CA THR A 26 32.08 -64.69 13.58
C THR A 26 30.76 -64.97 14.29
N VAL A 27 29.98 -63.96 14.69
CA VAL A 27 28.64 -64.17 15.27
C VAL A 27 27.59 -64.53 14.20
N ILE A 28 27.89 -64.37 12.90
CA ILE A 28 26.94 -64.66 11.81
C ILE A 28 26.93 -66.13 11.36
N ILE A 29 27.77 -67.02 11.91
CA ILE A 29 27.76 -68.45 11.55
C ILE A 29 27.63 -69.31 12.80
N ASN A 30 26.40 -69.44 13.31
CA ASN A 30 25.81 -70.65 13.91
C ASN A 30 24.63 -70.27 14.82
N ALA A 31 23.49 -69.99 14.19
CA ALA A 31 22.18 -70.31 14.74
C ALA A 31 21.22 -70.26 13.56
N GLU A 32 20.95 -71.43 13.00
CA GLU A 32 19.78 -71.66 12.15
C GLU A 32 18.55 -71.61 13.08
N GLU A 33 18.28 -70.44 13.65
CA GLU A 33 16.98 -70.12 14.18
C GLU A 33 16.19 -69.61 12.98
N VAL A 34 15.09 -70.29 12.66
CA VAL A 34 14.12 -69.81 11.68
C VAL A 34 13.58 -68.49 12.22
N VAL A 35 14.30 -67.40 11.95
CA VAL A 35 13.83 -66.05 12.18
C VAL A 35 12.67 -65.90 11.22
N SER A 36 11.46 -66.10 11.74
CA SER A 36 10.28 -65.57 11.11
C SER A 36 10.58 -64.10 10.84
N VAL A 37 10.81 -63.76 9.58
CA VAL A 37 10.89 -62.37 9.13
C VAL A 37 9.49 -61.84 9.31
N SER A 38 9.20 -61.41 10.54
CA SER A 38 8.15 -60.48 10.85
C SER A 38 8.38 -59.34 9.89
N LYS A 39 7.56 -59.26 8.84
CA LYS A 39 7.45 -58.05 8.02
C LYS A 39 7.11 -56.94 9.01
N GLU A 40 8.11 -56.22 9.50
CA GLU A 40 7.88 -55.13 10.42
C GLU A 40 6.94 -54.17 9.71
N LYS A 41 5.74 -54.02 10.26
CA LYS A 41 4.74 -53.11 9.73
C LYS A 41 5.42 -51.74 9.62
N PRO A 42 5.41 -51.10 8.44
CA PRO A 42 6.12 -49.84 8.24
C PRO A 42 5.71 -48.86 9.33
N MET A 43 6.69 -48.23 9.98
CA MET A 43 6.43 -47.25 11.04
C MET A 43 5.52 -46.16 10.49
N LYS A 44 4.39 -45.94 11.16
CA LYS A 44 3.43 -44.91 10.79
C LYS A 44 4.05 -43.53 11.03
N VAL A 45 4.03 -42.68 10.01
CA VAL A 45 4.38 -41.27 10.14
C VAL A 45 3.26 -40.57 10.91
N VAL A 46 3.62 -39.87 11.99
CA VAL A 46 2.69 -39.03 12.75
C VAL A 46 2.87 -37.60 12.27
N LYS A 47 1.79 -37.01 11.73
CA LYS A 47 1.78 -35.61 11.32
C LYS A 47 1.53 -34.73 12.54
N VAL A 48 2.32 -33.69 12.69
CA VAL A 48 2.20 -32.71 13.79
C VAL A 48 2.07 -31.33 13.14
N GLU A 49 1.02 -30.61 13.50
CA GLU A 49 0.82 -29.24 13.04
C GLU A 49 1.86 -28.32 13.69
N ILE A 50 2.57 -27.54 12.87
CA ILE A 50 3.43 -26.46 13.34
C ILE A 50 2.52 -25.36 13.84
N ASN A 51 2.60 -25.06 15.13
CA ASN A 51 2.07 -23.84 15.70
C ASN A 51 2.99 -23.45 16.86
N ASN A 52 2.80 -22.27 17.46
CA ASN A 52 3.61 -21.83 18.60
C ASN A 52 3.59 -22.80 19.82
N ASN A 53 2.75 -23.85 19.81
CA ASN A 53 2.70 -24.90 20.83
C ASN A 53 2.27 -26.27 20.24
N PRO A 54 3.15 -26.99 19.52
CA PRO A 54 2.78 -28.15 18.71
C PRO A 54 2.09 -29.25 19.53
N ASN A 55 0.96 -29.78 19.02
CA ASN A 55 0.18 -30.76 19.75
C ASN A 55 0.72 -32.19 19.53
N PHE A 56 1.38 -32.73 20.54
CA PHE A 56 1.97 -34.07 20.48
C PHE A 56 1.05 -35.21 20.98
N LYS A 57 -0.24 -34.96 21.21
CA LYS A 57 -1.18 -35.96 21.76
C LYS A 57 -1.20 -37.27 20.96
N ASP A 58 -1.14 -37.19 19.63
CA ASP A 58 -1.15 -38.37 18.78
C ASP A 58 0.20 -39.09 18.71
N VAL A 59 1.31 -38.37 18.92
CA VAL A 59 2.63 -38.97 19.14
C VAL A 59 2.63 -39.75 20.47
N ILE A 60 2.13 -39.14 21.55
CA ILE A 60 2.00 -39.79 22.87
C ILE A 60 1.15 -41.06 22.77
N LYS A 61 -0.03 -41.01 22.15
CA LYS A 61 -0.86 -42.20 21.90
C LYS A 61 -0.12 -43.27 21.07
N SER A 62 0.59 -42.86 20.02
CA SER A 62 1.36 -43.77 19.15
C SER A 62 2.49 -44.47 19.92
N VAL A 63 3.16 -43.76 20.83
CA VAL A 63 4.20 -44.33 21.69
C VAL A 63 3.60 -45.35 22.65
N LEU A 64 2.59 -44.94 23.43
CA LEU A 64 2.00 -45.73 24.50
C LEU A 64 1.13 -46.90 24.02
N SER A 65 0.47 -46.81 22.87
CA SER A 65 -0.41 -47.86 22.33
C SER A 65 0.27 -49.21 22.08
N LYS A 66 1.61 -49.24 21.96
CA LYS A 66 2.39 -50.49 21.79
C LYS A 66 3.03 -51.00 23.08
N ASP A 67 3.05 -50.21 24.16
CA ASP A 67 3.58 -50.61 25.46
C ASP A 67 2.46 -51.15 26.36
N LEU A 68 1.90 -52.29 25.94
CA LEU A 68 0.77 -52.99 26.59
C LEU A 68 1.07 -53.51 28.01
N LYS A 69 2.27 -53.28 28.55
CA LYS A 69 2.71 -53.84 29.83
C LYS A 69 1.99 -53.27 31.05
N TYR A 70 1.24 -52.17 30.92
CA TYR A 70 0.59 -51.51 32.07
C TYR A 70 -0.80 -50.95 31.74
N ILE A 71 -1.80 -51.81 31.45
CA ILE A 71 -3.19 -51.36 31.33
C ILE A 71 -4.13 -52.42 31.89
N ILE A 72 -4.71 -52.18 33.07
CA ILE A 72 -5.87 -52.94 33.56
C ILE A 72 -7.20 -52.33 33.05
N HIS A 73 -7.23 -51.07 32.58
CA HIS A 73 -8.45 -50.46 32.02
C HIS A 73 -8.22 -49.35 30.97
N PRO A 74 -9.00 -49.29 29.87
CA PRO A 74 -8.90 -48.24 28.83
C PRO A 74 -9.09 -46.80 29.35
N LYS A 75 -9.95 -46.61 30.37
CA LYS A 75 -10.21 -45.28 30.98
C LYS A 75 -9.00 -44.71 31.72
N ALA A 76 -8.13 -45.56 32.27
CA ALA A 76 -6.90 -45.13 32.93
C ALA A 76 -5.86 -44.67 31.89
N LEU A 77 -5.75 -45.40 30.77
CA LEU A 77 -4.87 -45.02 29.65
C LEU A 77 -5.20 -43.63 29.09
N GLU A 78 -6.48 -43.29 28.91
CA GLU A 78 -6.88 -41.96 28.43
C GLU A 78 -6.48 -40.84 29.40
N LYS A 79 -6.61 -41.08 30.71
CA LYS A 79 -6.19 -40.14 31.76
C LYS A 79 -4.66 -39.99 31.78
N ASP A 80 -3.93 -41.09 31.72
CA ASP A 80 -2.45 -41.08 31.75
C ASP A 80 -1.86 -40.43 30.49
N VAL A 81 -2.46 -40.66 29.31
CA VAL A 81 -2.11 -39.98 28.05
C VAL A 81 -2.27 -38.47 28.16
N SER A 82 -3.32 -37.99 28.85
CA SER A 82 -3.61 -36.56 28.98
C SER A 82 -2.63 -35.80 29.89
N LEU A 83 -1.95 -36.50 30.81
CA LEU A 83 -0.97 -35.92 31.74
C LEU A 83 0.49 -36.12 31.30
N SER A 84 0.70 -36.91 30.25
CA SER A 84 2.03 -37.25 29.75
C SER A 84 2.64 -36.11 28.93
N GLU A 85 3.96 -35.99 28.99
CA GLU A 85 4.72 -34.98 28.24
C GLU A 85 5.83 -35.65 27.43
N ILE A 86 6.21 -35.02 26.31
CA ILE A 86 7.35 -35.44 25.50
C ILE A 86 8.59 -34.72 26.00
N VAL A 87 9.61 -35.50 26.33
CA VAL A 87 10.99 -35.04 26.42
C VAL A 87 11.69 -35.57 25.18
N ALA A 88 11.97 -34.69 24.23
CA ALA A 88 12.72 -35.03 23.04
C ALA A 88 13.93 -34.09 22.95
N SER A 89 15.10 -34.66 22.75
CA SER A 89 16.27 -33.92 22.27
C SER A 89 16.24 -33.94 20.74
N ASP A 90 16.59 -32.81 20.13
CA ASP A 90 16.90 -32.72 18.69
C ASP A 90 15.71 -32.87 17.73
N ILE A 91 14.54 -32.29 18.06
CA ILE A 91 13.48 -32.05 17.06
C ILE A 91 13.85 -30.80 16.26
N ASP A 92 13.96 -30.93 14.94
CA ASP A 92 14.05 -29.77 14.04
C ASP A 92 12.65 -29.30 13.65
N TYR A 93 12.16 -28.27 14.34
CA TYR A 93 10.86 -27.66 14.05
C TYR A 93 10.80 -26.91 12.72
N SER A 94 11.94 -26.65 12.07
CA SER A 94 12.02 -25.95 10.80
C SER A 94 11.94 -26.88 9.57
N SER A 95 11.98 -28.19 9.78
CA SER A 95 11.97 -29.17 8.68
C SER A 95 10.60 -29.83 8.48
N TYR A 96 10.06 -29.70 7.27
CA TYR A 96 8.84 -30.40 6.80
C TYR A 96 9.10 -31.83 6.31
N GLU A 97 10.36 -32.26 6.28
CA GLU A 97 10.71 -33.64 5.93
C GLU A 97 10.36 -34.61 7.06
N VAL A 98 10.27 -35.90 6.73
CA VAL A 98 10.03 -36.93 7.74
C VAL A 98 11.29 -37.11 8.58
N GLN A 99 11.19 -36.80 9.88
CA GLN A 99 12.28 -36.95 10.84
C GLN A 99 12.08 -38.22 11.67
N GLU A 100 13.17 -38.94 11.93
CA GLU A 100 13.18 -40.05 12.88
C GLU A 100 13.69 -39.53 14.22
N VAL A 101 12.78 -39.40 15.20
CA VAL A 101 13.08 -38.81 16.51
C VAL A 101 12.86 -39.85 17.60
N VAL A 102 13.80 -39.97 18.53
CA VAL A 102 13.60 -40.72 19.77
C VAL A 102 12.85 -39.83 20.75
N VAL A 103 11.59 -40.16 21.02
CA VAL A 103 10.77 -39.44 22.00
C VAL A 103 10.73 -40.21 23.31
N GLU A 104 10.94 -39.52 24.44
CA GLU A 104 10.65 -40.03 25.77
C GLU A 104 9.29 -39.49 26.24
N VAL A 105 8.32 -40.38 26.41
CA VAL A 105 7.02 -40.05 27.01
C VAL A 105 7.09 -40.35 28.50
N GLN A 106 7.02 -39.32 29.33
CA GLN A 106 6.94 -39.49 30.79
C GLN A 106 5.47 -39.66 31.19
N ARG A 107 5.13 -40.76 31.86
CA ARG A 107 3.76 -41.02 32.32
C ARG A 107 3.55 -40.50 33.73
N TYR A 108 2.39 -39.92 33.98
CA TYR A 108 2.02 -39.35 35.26
C TYR A 108 0.66 -39.84 35.72
N THR A 109 0.50 -40.01 37.03
CA THR A 109 -0.80 -40.21 37.66
C THR A 109 -1.24 -38.91 38.34
N ASP A 110 -2.55 -38.72 38.42
CA ASP A 110 -3.17 -37.69 39.24
C ASP A 110 -3.72 -38.35 40.51
N SER A 111 -2.98 -38.16 41.59
CA SER A 111 -3.36 -38.59 42.94
C SER A 111 -3.96 -37.40 43.71
N LYS A 112 -5.08 -36.87 43.23
CA LYS A 112 -6.03 -35.98 43.94
C LYS A 112 -5.67 -34.48 44.05
N THR A 113 -4.42 -34.02 43.88
CA THR A 113 -4.06 -32.57 43.91
C THR A 113 -2.74 -32.21 43.19
N GLY A 114 -2.12 -33.11 42.43
CA GLY A 114 -0.82 -32.82 41.80
C GLY A 114 -0.29 -33.94 40.91
N LYS A 115 0.68 -33.58 40.04
CA LYS A 115 1.26 -34.43 38.99
C LYS A 115 2.42 -35.28 39.54
N ILE A 116 2.28 -36.62 39.60
CA ILE A 116 3.33 -37.56 40.07
C ILE A 116 3.82 -38.44 38.91
N LYS A 117 5.14 -38.43 38.64
CA LYS A 117 5.76 -39.26 37.59
C LYS A 117 5.72 -40.73 38.01
N ILE A 118 5.21 -41.60 37.13
CA ILE A 118 5.17 -43.05 37.32
C ILE A 118 6.42 -43.70 36.74
N ASP A 119 6.68 -43.43 35.45
CA ASP A 119 7.82 -43.96 34.70
C ASP A 119 8.02 -43.16 33.39
N SER A 120 8.82 -43.68 32.47
CA SER A 120 8.94 -43.16 31.11
C SER A 120 9.12 -44.26 30.06
N VAL A 121 8.66 -43.96 28.85
CA VAL A 121 8.71 -44.86 27.69
C VAL A 121 9.46 -44.14 26.57
N GLN A 122 10.57 -44.70 26.12
CA GLN A 122 11.32 -44.20 24.97
C GLN A 122 10.96 -44.97 23.70
N LYS A 123 10.80 -44.26 22.58
CA LYS A 123 10.49 -44.89 21.29
C LYS A 123 10.97 -44.04 20.13
N LEU A 124 11.49 -44.70 19.10
CA LEU A 124 11.74 -44.08 17.81
C LEU A 124 10.41 -43.85 17.07
N VAL A 125 10.15 -42.62 16.64
CA VAL A 125 8.94 -42.22 15.93
C VAL A 125 9.30 -41.44 14.67
N LYS A 126 8.55 -41.67 13.59
CA LYS A 126 8.59 -40.84 12.38
C LYS A 126 7.63 -39.66 12.54
N LEU A 127 8.17 -38.46 12.58
CA LEU A 127 7.42 -37.20 12.64
C LEU A 127 7.45 -36.51 11.29
N GLN A 128 6.35 -35.90 10.90
CA GLN A 128 6.31 -34.95 9.80
C GLN A 128 5.60 -33.70 10.30
N PHE A 129 6.30 -32.57 10.25
CA PHE A 129 5.66 -31.29 10.52
C PHE A 129 4.86 -30.84 9.30
N ILE A 130 3.66 -30.33 9.55
CA ILE A 130 2.77 -29.78 8.53
C ILE A 130 2.31 -28.40 8.97
N ASP A 131 2.09 -27.50 8.02
CA ASP A 131 1.39 -26.26 8.30
C ASP A 131 0.03 -26.27 7.59
N LEU A 132 -1.01 -25.89 8.34
CA LEU A 132 -2.39 -25.80 7.88
C LEU A 132 -2.99 -24.42 8.16
N THR A 133 -2.23 -23.54 8.81
CA THR A 133 -2.71 -22.23 9.20
C THR A 133 -2.32 -21.24 8.10
N PRO A 134 -3.27 -20.47 7.55
CA PRO A 134 -2.95 -19.44 6.57
C PRO A 134 -2.21 -18.25 7.18
N PRO A 135 -1.44 -17.51 6.36
CA PRO A 135 -0.85 -16.24 6.77
C PRO A 135 -1.88 -15.22 7.25
N GLU A 136 -1.48 -14.35 8.17
CA GLU A 136 -2.26 -13.20 8.62
C GLU A 136 -1.73 -11.91 7.96
N ILE A 137 -2.61 -11.23 7.22
CA ILE A 137 -2.33 -9.93 6.59
C ILE A 137 -2.97 -8.82 7.42
N THR A 138 -2.17 -7.81 7.79
CA THR A 138 -2.65 -6.60 8.46
C THR A 138 -2.41 -5.38 7.57
N LEU A 139 -3.47 -4.59 7.37
CA LEU A 139 -3.41 -3.31 6.67
C LEU A 139 -3.50 -2.18 7.68
N LYS A 140 -2.73 -1.11 7.47
CA LYS A 140 -2.78 0.11 8.29
C LYS A 140 -4.17 0.72 8.33
N LYS A 141 -4.92 0.59 7.22
CA LYS A 141 -6.31 1.03 7.06
C LYS A 141 -7.04 0.07 6.13
N ALA A 142 -8.34 -0.14 6.37
CA ALA A 142 -9.20 -0.90 5.46
C ALA A 142 -9.69 -0.07 4.26
N SER A 143 -9.66 1.26 4.36
CA SER A 143 -10.01 2.15 3.26
C SER A 143 -9.18 3.43 3.25
N VAL A 144 -8.97 3.98 2.05
CA VAL A 144 -8.34 5.26 1.80
C VAL A 144 -9.23 6.08 0.86
N THR A 145 -9.20 7.40 1.02
CA THR A 145 -9.86 8.33 0.11
C THR A 145 -8.82 9.28 -0.45
N ILE A 146 -8.76 9.38 -1.78
CA ILE A 146 -7.89 10.31 -2.51
C ILE A 146 -8.73 11.21 -3.40
N THR A 147 -8.15 12.30 -3.88
CA THR A 147 -8.76 13.12 -4.94
C THR A 147 -8.33 12.59 -6.30
N GLU A 148 -9.21 12.69 -7.30
CA GLU A 148 -8.91 12.36 -8.70
C GLU A 148 -7.58 13.01 -9.16
N GLY A 149 -6.68 12.16 -9.66
CA GLY A 149 -5.34 12.51 -10.13
C GLY A 149 -4.26 12.59 -9.04
N GLU A 150 -4.57 12.24 -7.79
CA GLU A 150 -3.59 12.12 -6.71
C GLU A 150 -2.76 10.83 -6.83
N ASP A 151 -1.46 10.91 -6.56
CA ASP A 151 -0.57 9.75 -6.54
C ASP A 151 -0.94 8.82 -5.39
N LEU A 152 -0.96 7.51 -5.65
CA LEU A 152 -1.24 6.47 -4.68
C LEU A 152 -0.26 5.31 -4.83
N ASP A 153 0.45 4.97 -3.76
CA ASP A 153 1.15 3.69 -3.62
C ASP A 153 0.40 2.81 -2.63
N VAL A 154 -0.26 1.76 -3.14
CA VAL A 154 -1.03 0.84 -2.32
C VAL A 154 -0.15 0.07 -1.33
N ASN A 155 1.14 -0.15 -1.63
CA ASN A 155 2.05 -0.91 -0.78
C ASN A 155 2.30 -0.21 0.56
N GLU A 156 2.17 1.12 0.62
CA GLU A 156 2.31 1.87 1.88
C GLU A 156 1.24 1.50 2.91
N TYR A 157 0.14 0.88 2.50
CA TYR A 157 -0.97 0.48 3.38
C TYR A 157 -0.80 -0.91 3.98
N LEU A 158 0.16 -1.71 3.52
CA LEU A 158 0.52 -2.97 4.16
C LEU A 158 1.26 -2.68 5.47
N GLU A 159 0.74 -3.21 6.58
CA GLU A 159 1.36 -3.06 7.91
C GLU A 159 2.28 -4.23 8.25
N SER A 160 1.75 -5.45 8.14
CA SER A 160 2.49 -6.67 8.38
C SER A 160 1.86 -7.86 7.67
N VAL A 161 2.69 -8.85 7.38
CA VAL A 161 2.25 -10.20 7.04
C VAL A 161 3.01 -11.14 7.96
N THR A 162 2.28 -11.94 8.72
CA THR A 162 2.83 -12.85 9.71
C THR A 162 2.26 -14.23 9.52
N ASP A 163 3.01 -15.25 9.90
CA ASP A 163 2.59 -16.63 9.83
C ASP A 163 3.11 -17.37 11.07
N ASN A 164 2.50 -18.52 11.40
CA ASN A 164 2.94 -19.41 12.47
C ASN A 164 4.12 -20.30 12.05
N SER A 165 4.36 -20.46 10.74
CA SER A 165 5.63 -20.97 10.25
C SER A 165 6.72 -19.94 10.47
N PHE A 166 7.94 -20.42 10.72
CA PHE A 166 9.13 -19.57 10.90
C PHE A 166 9.67 -19.03 9.56
N GLU A 167 8.85 -19.03 8.51
CA GLU A 167 9.24 -18.71 7.15
C GLU A 167 8.79 -17.30 6.75
N ALA A 168 9.50 -16.72 5.79
CA ALA A 168 9.09 -15.46 5.18
C ALA A 168 7.97 -15.74 4.16
N VAL A 169 6.84 -15.06 4.32
CA VAL A 169 5.71 -15.16 3.39
C VAL A 169 5.82 -14.07 2.33
N LEU A 170 5.72 -14.45 1.05
CA LEU A 170 5.68 -13.51 -0.06
C LEU A 170 4.25 -12.97 -0.22
N VAL A 171 4.17 -11.67 -0.50
CA VAL A 171 2.91 -10.96 -0.74
C VAL A 171 2.84 -10.57 -2.21
N ASP A 172 1.74 -10.95 -2.84
CA ASP A 172 1.35 -10.52 -4.17
C ASP A 172 0.29 -9.42 -4.06
N VAL A 173 0.37 -8.41 -4.92
CA VAL A 173 -0.52 -7.25 -4.87
C VAL A 173 -1.16 -7.07 -6.23
N GLU A 174 -2.47 -7.33 -6.30
CA GLU A 174 -3.29 -6.98 -7.44
C GLU A 174 -3.82 -5.55 -7.26
N ASP A 175 -3.38 -4.64 -8.13
CA ASP A 175 -3.76 -3.22 -8.09
C ASP A 175 -4.49 -2.85 -9.39
N ASP A 176 -5.81 -2.66 -9.28
CA ASP A 176 -6.70 -2.22 -10.37
C ASP A 176 -7.19 -0.77 -10.19
N VAL A 177 -6.55 -0.02 -9.29
CA VAL A 177 -7.02 1.30 -8.90
C VAL A 177 -6.74 2.33 -9.99
N ASP A 178 -7.81 2.89 -10.59
CA ASP A 178 -7.70 4.05 -11.47
C ASP A 178 -7.85 5.34 -10.66
N THR A 179 -6.73 5.99 -10.35
CA THR A 179 -6.72 7.26 -9.62
C THR A 179 -7.25 8.44 -10.43
N ASN A 180 -7.41 8.30 -11.76
CA ASN A 180 -7.84 9.38 -12.65
C ASN A 180 -9.36 9.39 -12.89
N SER A 181 -10.08 8.39 -12.38
CA SER A 181 -11.52 8.27 -12.56
C SER A 181 -12.20 8.23 -11.19
N PRO A 182 -13.16 9.12 -10.90
CA PRO A 182 -13.90 9.07 -9.64
C PRO A 182 -14.67 7.75 -9.51
N GLY A 183 -14.52 7.08 -8.38
CA GLY A 183 -15.03 5.72 -8.22
C GLY A 183 -14.59 5.06 -6.92
N THR A 184 -15.00 3.81 -6.74
CA THR A 184 -14.51 2.94 -5.67
C THR A 184 -13.80 1.77 -6.32
N TYR A 185 -12.53 1.58 -5.96
CA TYR A 185 -11.62 0.57 -6.49
C TYR A 185 -11.10 -0.30 -5.34
N THR A 186 -10.41 -1.39 -5.68
CA THR A 186 -9.94 -2.36 -4.70
C THR A 186 -8.56 -2.89 -5.03
N ALA A 187 -7.58 -2.61 -4.19
CA ALA A 187 -6.32 -3.34 -4.24
C ALA A 187 -6.41 -4.60 -3.36
N VAL A 188 -5.95 -5.75 -3.86
CA VAL A 188 -6.00 -7.03 -3.16
C VAL A 188 -4.59 -7.49 -2.83
N PHE A 189 -4.31 -7.64 -1.53
CA PHE A 189 -3.07 -8.23 -1.02
C PHE A 189 -3.32 -9.71 -0.79
N SER A 190 -2.52 -10.57 -1.44
CA SER A 190 -2.60 -12.01 -1.30
C SER A 190 -1.27 -12.55 -0.79
N ALA A 191 -1.31 -13.46 0.17
CA ALA A 191 -0.13 -14.08 0.76
C ALA A 191 -0.28 -15.60 0.68
N THR A 192 0.79 -16.29 0.28
CA THR A 192 0.85 -17.75 0.20
C THR A 192 2.11 -18.24 0.90
N ASP A 193 1.95 -19.12 1.88
CA ASP A 193 3.08 -19.75 2.57
C ASP A 193 3.70 -20.90 1.74
N SER A 194 4.77 -21.52 2.23
CA SER A 194 5.40 -22.67 1.55
C SER A 194 4.54 -23.95 1.54
N SER A 195 3.65 -24.07 2.53
CA SER A 195 2.68 -25.17 2.68
C SER A 195 1.43 -24.98 1.80
N LYS A 196 1.37 -23.88 1.05
CA LYS A 196 0.31 -23.45 0.13
C LYS A 196 -0.99 -23.04 0.82
N ASN A 197 -0.95 -22.66 2.09
CA ASN A 197 -2.06 -21.96 2.71
C ASN A 197 -2.08 -20.50 2.22
N THR A 198 -3.27 -19.97 1.98
CA THR A 198 -3.46 -18.66 1.33
C THR A 198 -4.36 -17.77 2.15
N ALA A 199 -4.01 -16.48 2.21
CA ALA A 199 -4.87 -15.44 2.77
C ALA A 199 -4.92 -14.22 1.84
N SER A 200 -6.02 -13.48 1.90
CA SER A 200 -6.21 -12.27 1.10
C SER A 200 -6.84 -11.16 1.92
N LYS A 201 -6.45 -9.90 1.68
CA LYS A 201 -7.06 -8.72 2.28
C LYS A 201 -7.22 -7.60 1.27
N THR A 202 -8.35 -6.91 1.32
CA THR A 202 -8.70 -5.87 0.36
C THR A 202 -8.57 -4.49 0.98
N LEU A 203 -7.90 -3.58 0.27
CA LEU A 203 -7.91 -2.15 0.53
C LEU A 203 -8.97 -1.48 -0.38
N THR A 204 -9.99 -0.86 0.22
CA THR A 204 -10.94 -0.04 -0.54
C THR A 204 -10.35 1.33 -0.83
N VAL A 205 -10.23 1.71 -2.09
CA VAL A 205 -9.80 3.05 -2.51
C VAL A 205 -10.99 3.83 -3.04
N ILE A 206 -11.27 4.98 -2.43
CA ILE A 206 -12.34 5.88 -2.85
C ILE A 206 -11.69 7.08 -3.55
N VAL A 207 -11.84 7.16 -4.86
CA VAL A 207 -11.37 8.29 -5.67
C VAL A 207 -12.51 9.30 -5.73
N LYS A 208 -12.36 10.43 -5.04
CA LYS A 208 -13.32 11.52 -5.07
C LYS A 208 -13.10 12.36 -6.31
N GLU A 209 -14.21 12.72 -6.94
CA GLU A 209 -14.20 13.70 -8.02
C GLU A 209 -13.48 14.96 -7.57
N LYS A 210 -12.53 15.41 -8.40
CA LYS A 210 -11.89 16.68 -8.17
C LYS A 210 -12.97 17.76 -8.21
N PRO A 211 -13.05 18.66 -7.21
CA PRO A 211 -14.11 19.66 -7.16
C PRO A 211 -14.20 20.40 -8.49
N LYS A 212 -15.29 20.18 -9.22
CA LYS A 212 -15.58 20.96 -10.42
C LYS A 212 -15.80 22.41 -9.98
N PRO A 213 -15.33 23.40 -10.76
CA PRO A 213 -15.74 24.78 -10.55
C PRO A 213 -17.27 24.83 -10.50
N VAL A 214 -17.84 25.40 -9.43
CA VAL A 214 -19.30 25.53 -9.30
C VAL A 214 -19.79 26.49 -10.37
N ILE A 215 -20.41 25.96 -11.44
CA ILE A 215 -21.07 26.77 -12.46
C ILE A 215 -22.48 27.10 -11.95
N ILE A 216 -22.71 28.34 -11.52
CA ILE A 216 -24.05 28.84 -11.18
C ILE A 216 -24.80 29.06 -12.51
N PRO A 217 -25.98 28.43 -12.74
CA PRO A 217 -26.80 28.73 -13.90
C PRO A 217 -27.35 30.15 -13.75
N VAL A 218 -26.77 31.08 -14.50
CA VAL A 218 -27.28 32.46 -14.60
C VAL A 218 -28.55 32.37 -15.45
N GLN A 219 -29.70 32.60 -14.83
CA GLN A 219 -30.91 32.89 -15.57
C GLN A 219 -30.67 34.18 -16.36
N VAL A 220 -30.65 34.06 -17.68
CA VAL A 220 -30.49 35.16 -18.62
C VAL A 220 -31.72 36.06 -18.51
N LEU A 221 -31.64 37.10 -17.67
CA LEU A 221 -32.52 38.25 -17.83
C LEU A 221 -31.96 39.06 -19.00
N SER A 222 -32.50 38.77 -20.18
CA SER A 222 -32.24 39.51 -21.40
C SER A 222 -32.75 40.95 -21.22
N GLN A 223 -31.86 41.87 -20.86
CA GLN A 223 -32.03 43.28 -21.14
C GLN A 223 -30.70 43.86 -21.60
N THR A 224 -30.56 43.95 -22.93
CA THR A 224 -29.63 44.85 -23.58
C THR A 224 -29.89 46.28 -23.09
N LYS A 225 -29.02 46.80 -22.24
CA LYS A 225 -28.92 48.24 -22.02
C LYS A 225 -27.50 48.69 -22.36
N THR A 226 -27.37 49.19 -23.57
CA THR A 226 -26.25 50.01 -24.03
C THR A 226 -26.27 51.31 -23.22
N VAL A 227 -25.61 51.36 -22.06
CA VAL A 227 -25.27 52.64 -21.43
C VAL A 227 -23.87 52.55 -20.83
N VAL A 228 -22.98 53.34 -21.43
CA VAL A 228 -21.75 53.85 -20.86
C VAL A 228 -22.12 54.67 -19.62
N ASP A 229 -21.90 54.12 -18.43
CA ASP A 229 -21.76 54.91 -17.21
C ASP A 229 -20.71 54.23 -16.32
N THR A 230 -19.52 54.79 -16.30
CA THR A 230 -18.29 54.28 -15.67
C THR A 230 -18.29 54.43 -14.14
N SER A 231 -19.47 54.46 -13.50
CA SER A 231 -19.59 54.84 -12.09
C SER A 231 -20.15 53.77 -11.15
N SER A 232 -20.52 52.58 -11.63
CA SER A 232 -20.96 51.50 -10.74
C SER A 232 -20.75 50.09 -11.30
N PHE A 233 -19.51 49.59 -11.23
CA PHE A 233 -19.22 48.17 -11.40
C PHE A 233 -19.63 47.38 -10.13
N SER A 234 -20.94 47.26 -9.96
CA SER A 234 -21.57 46.46 -8.92
C SER A 234 -21.67 44.99 -9.36
N SER A 235 -21.78 44.08 -8.38
CA SER A 235 -22.08 42.66 -8.66
C SER A 235 -23.36 42.54 -9.50
N GLY A 236 -23.31 41.68 -10.52
CA GLY A 236 -24.39 41.44 -11.48
C GLY A 236 -24.31 42.26 -12.78
N VAL A 237 -23.38 43.21 -12.91
CA VAL A 237 -23.21 44.00 -14.14
C VAL A 237 -22.56 43.17 -15.23
N GLN A 238 -23.16 43.18 -16.43
CA GLN A 238 -22.61 42.56 -17.64
C GLN A 238 -22.16 43.62 -18.65
N TYR A 239 -21.04 43.35 -19.33
CA TYR A 239 -20.56 44.17 -20.43
C TYR A 239 -19.83 43.34 -21.49
N SER A 240 -19.80 43.83 -22.72
CA SER A 240 -18.94 43.27 -23.77
C SER A 240 -17.63 44.05 -23.83
N PRO A 241 -16.48 43.38 -23.72
CA PRO A 241 -15.21 44.05 -23.76
C PRO A 241 -14.91 44.59 -25.16
N SER A 242 -14.35 45.79 -25.26
CA SER A 242 -13.98 46.41 -26.54
C SER A 242 -12.95 45.61 -27.32
N ARG A 243 -12.13 44.84 -26.61
CA ARG A 243 -11.22 43.82 -27.12
C ARG A 243 -10.91 42.82 -26.02
N VAL A 244 -10.57 41.61 -26.42
CA VAL A 244 -10.00 40.60 -25.51
C VAL A 244 -8.60 40.25 -26.00
N THR A 245 -7.61 40.34 -25.12
CA THR A 245 -6.19 40.08 -25.42
C THR A 245 -5.59 39.12 -24.42
N ARG A 246 -4.29 38.83 -24.56
CA ARG A 246 -3.50 38.01 -23.65
C ARG A 246 -2.22 38.74 -23.30
N TYR A 247 -1.73 38.55 -22.09
CA TYR A 247 -0.46 39.08 -21.61
C TYR A 247 0.27 38.08 -20.74
N GLY A 248 1.56 38.34 -20.52
CA GLY A 248 2.43 37.50 -19.70
C GLY A 248 3.17 38.28 -18.64
N PHE A 249 3.83 37.57 -17.73
CA PHE A 249 4.60 38.15 -16.63
C PHE A 249 5.84 38.91 -17.11
N ASP A 250 6.31 38.59 -18.32
CA ASP A 250 7.41 39.24 -19.01
C ASP A 250 6.93 40.28 -20.04
N CYS A 251 5.75 40.86 -19.80
CA CYS A 251 5.19 41.89 -20.65
C CYS A 251 6.08 43.12 -20.80
N ARG A 252 5.88 43.87 -21.90
CA ARG A 252 6.50 45.19 -22.05
C ARG A 252 6.03 46.13 -20.93
N GLY A 253 6.90 46.40 -19.97
CA GLY A 253 6.61 47.25 -18.80
C GLY A 253 6.42 46.47 -17.50
N CYS A 254 6.38 45.14 -17.55
CA CYS A 254 6.43 44.28 -16.38
C CYS A 254 7.86 44.30 -15.78
N ASN A 255 7.96 44.54 -14.48
CA ASN A 255 9.24 44.51 -13.77
C ASN A 255 9.47 43.11 -13.20
N ILE A 256 10.41 42.38 -13.78
CA ILE A 256 10.88 41.10 -13.25
C ILE A 256 12.00 41.39 -12.26
N ASN A 257 11.89 40.89 -11.04
CA ASN A 257 12.90 41.11 -10.00
C ASN A 257 14.09 40.15 -10.14
N SER A 258 15.07 40.29 -9.26
CA SER A 258 16.25 39.41 -9.19
C SER A 258 15.93 37.95 -8.87
N GLU A 259 14.75 37.67 -8.31
CA GLU A 259 14.25 36.32 -7.98
C GLU A 259 13.50 35.68 -9.16
N GLY A 260 13.37 36.38 -10.30
CA GLY A 260 12.81 35.82 -11.54
C GLY A 260 11.27 35.85 -11.63
N TYR A 261 10.59 36.58 -10.75
CA TYR A 261 9.13 36.78 -10.82
C TYR A 261 8.75 38.25 -11.00
N SER A 262 7.53 38.47 -11.47
CA SER A 262 6.85 39.75 -11.45
C SER A 262 5.64 39.71 -10.51
N SER A 263 5.09 40.88 -10.23
CA SER A 263 3.89 41.03 -9.40
C SER A 263 2.84 41.80 -10.18
N THR A 264 1.61 41.31 -10.21
CA THR A 264 0.48 42.06 -10.73
C THR A 264 0.19 43.28 -9.85
N ALA A 265 -0.63 44.22 -10.32
CA ALA A 265 -1.08 45.36 -9.51
C ALA A 265 -1.82 44.96 -8.23
N GLY A 266 -2.48 43.79 -8.22
CA GLY A 266 -3.06 43.15 -7.04
C GLY A 266 -2.06 42.46 -6.11
N GLY A 267 -0.78 42.42 -6.47
CA GLY A 267 0.27 41.77 -5.66
C GLY A 267 0.34 40.26 -5.83
N ILE A 268 -0.34 39.69 -6.83
CA ILE A 268 -0.20 38.27 -7.17
C ILE A 268 1.17 38.07 -7.83
N LYS A 269 2.00 37.20 -7.27
CA LYS A 269 3.33 36.90 -7.83
C LYS A 269 3.21 35.86 -8.94
N VAL A 270 3.82 36.15 -10.08
CA VAL A 270 3.76 35.35 -11.31
C VAL A 270 5.17 35.17 -11.89
N ALA A 271 5.50 33.95 -12.33
CA ALA A 271 6.83 33.59 -12.81
C ALA A 271 6.73 32.51 -13.89
N GLY A 272 7.04 32.84 -15.14
CA GLY A 272 6.92 31.87 -16.24
C GLY A 272 5.49 31.37 -16.38
N ASP A 273 5.30 30.07 -16.19
CA ASP A 273 4.02 29.35 -16.18
C ASP A 273 3.53 29.04 -14.76
N SER A 274 4.00 29.76 -13.75
CA SER A 274 3.68 29.51 -12.35
C SER A 274 3.11 30.74 -11.65
N VAL A 275 2.15 30.51 -10.75
CA VAL A 275 1.45 31.53 -9.96
C VAL A 275 1.59 31.19 -8.48
N ARG A 276 1.99 32.17 -7.68
CA ARG A 276 2.07 32.02 -6.22
C ARG A 276 0.69 32.15 -5.59
N GLN A 277 0.24 31.11 -4.93
CA GLN A 277 -1.09 30.99 -4.31
C GLN A 277 -1.19 31.78 -2.99
N PRO A 278 -2.41 32.00 -2.46
CA PRO A 278 -2.61 32.70 -1.19
C PRO A 278 -1.87 32.07 0.01
N ASN A 279 -1.73 30.73 0.01
CA ASN A 279 -0.99 29.99 1.04
C ASN A 279 0.54 30.24 0.96
N GLY A 280 1.01 30.88 -0.11
CA GLY A 280 2.41 31.21 -0.34
C GLY A 280 3.20 30.20 -1.16
N GLU A 281 2.57 29.12 -1.61
CA GLU A 281 3.18 28.10 -2.46
C GLU A 281 3.12 28.49 -3.94
N TRP A 282 4.09 28.03 -4.73
CA TRP A 282 4.11 28.21 -6.17
C TRP A 282 3.46 27.03 -6.85
N HIS A 283 2.41 27.28 -7.64
CA HIS A 283 1.75 26.25 -8.44
C HIS A 283 1.98 26.54 -9.92
N SER A 284 2.26 25.50 -10.71
CA SER A 284 2.22 25.60 -12.18
C SER A 284 0.78 25.85 -12.65
N GLY A 285 0.63 26.60 -13.74
CA GLY A 285 -0.64 27.01 -14.33
C GLY A 285 -0.86 28.53 -14.28
N TYR A 286 -2.08 28.93 -14.65
CA TYR A 286 -2.43 30.33 -14.92
C TYR A 286 -3.49 30.87 -13.95
N THR A 287 -3.69 30.19 -12.83
CA THR A 287 -4.75 30.46 -11.86
C THR A 287 -4.23 30.85 -10.49
N TYR A 288 -4.92 31.79 -9.83
CA TYR A 288 -4.73 32.18 -8.44
C TYR A 288 -6.01 31.86 -7.65
N ASP A 289 -5.90 31.04 -6.61
CA ASP A 289 -7.05 30.59 -5.80
C ASP A 289 -8.16 29.95 -6.66
N GLY A 290 -7.75 29.22 -7.70
CA GLY A 290 -8.65 28.57 -8.66
C GLY A 290 -9.24 29.49 -9.74
N TYR A 291 -8.95 30.80 -9.75
CA TYR A 291 -9.42 31.75 -10.76
C TYR A 291 -8.32 32.12 -11.75
N TYR A 292 -8.64 32.19 -13.04
CA TYR A 292 -7.71 32.75 -14.03
C TYR A 292 -7.41 34.21 -13.72
N ILE A 293 -6.22 34.70 -14.06
CA ILE A 293 -5.84 36.09 -13.76
C ILE A 293 -6.14 36.98 -14.98
N VAL A 294 -6.79 38.12 -14.76
CA VAL A 294 -7.03 39.10 -15.81
C VAL A 294 -6.60 40.52 -15.42
N ALA A 295 -6.24 41.30 -16.44
CA ALA A 295 -6.11 42.74 -16.36
C ALA A 295 -7.34 43.42 -16.97
N THR A 296 -7.81 44.50 -16.33
CA THR A 296 -8.94 45.32 -16.80
C THR A 296 -8.76 46.79 -16.37
N SER A 297 -9.70 47.66 -16.72
CA SER A 297 -9.73 49.07 -16.29
C SER A 297 -9.76 49.21 -14.77
N ARG A 298 -9.27 50.36 -14.29
CA ARG A 298 -9.27 50.74 -12.86
C ARG A 298 -10.67 50.84 -12.27
N ASP A 299 -11.69 50.95 -13.10
CA ASP A 299 -13.08 51.09 -12.67
C ASP A 299 -13.64 49.82 -12.02
N ILE A 300 -13.08 48.65 -12.34
CA ILE A 300 -13.42 47.38 -11.67
C ILE A 300 -12.42 47.16 -10.53
N PRO A 301 -12.84 47.01 -9.26
CA PRO A 301 -11.91 46.80 -8.14
C PRO A 301 -10.99 45.59 -8.33
N LEU A 302 -9.78 45.64 -7.74
CA LEU A 302 -8.88 44.49 -7.73
C LEU A 302 -9.53 43.35 -6.95
N PHE A 303 -9.19 42.11 -7.28
CA PHE A 303 -9.78 40.90 -6.71
C PHE A 303 -11.29 40.73 -6.94
N SER A 304 -11.89 41.54 -7.84
CA SER A 304 -13.21 41.25 -8.37
C SER A 304 -13.20 39.91 -9.11
N ILE A 305 -14.28 39.15 -8.97
CA ILE A 305 -14.47 37.89 -9.70
C ILE A 305 -15.35 38.16 -10.90
N LEU A 306 -14.84 37.83 -12.07
CA LEU A 306 -15.49 37.95 -13.36
C LEU A 306 -15.89 36.56 -13.86
N LYS A 307 -17.04 36.46 -14.51
CA LYS A 307 -17.39 35.33 -15.38
C LYS A 307 -17.25 35.80 -16.82
N ILE A 308 -16.40 35.11 -17.58
CA ILE A 308 -16.10 35.42 -18.97
C ILE A 308 -16.74 34.32 -19.81
N SER A 309 -17.68 34.68 -20.68
CA SER A 309 -18.46 33.74 -21.51
C SER A 309 -18.35 34.09 -22.98
N ASN A 310 -18.61 33.13 -23.87
CA ASN A 310 -18.61 33.35 -25.33
C ASN A 310 -17.31 33.97 -25.86
N HIS A 311 -16.19 33.54 -25.28
CA HIS A 311 -14.87 34.09 -25.57
C HIS A 311 -14.08 33.20 -26.57
N PRO A 312 -13.03 33.76 -27.18
CA PRO A 312 -12.21 33.05 -28.17
C PRO A 312 -11.07 32.20 -27.58
N PHE A 313 -10.82 32.26 -26.28
CA PHE A 313 -9.68 31.57 -25.64
C PHE A 313 -9.79 30.04 -25.63
N ALA A 314 -8.69 29.34 -25.93
CA ALA A 314 -8.58 27.88 -25.83
C ALA A 314 -7.15 27.45 -25.48
N GLY A 315 -7.01 26.51 -24.54
CA GLY A 315 -5.73 26.06 -23.96
C GLY A 315 -5.62 26.42 -22.48
N GLY A 316 -4.60 25.91 -21.79
CA GLY A 316 -4.36 26.21 -20.37
C GLY A 316 -5.51 25.86 -19.42
N GLY A 317 -6.34 24.89 -19.79
CA GLY A 317 -7.56 24.51 -19.05
C GLY A 317 -8.84 25.24 -19.49
N ILE A 318 -8.77 26.10 -20.51
CA ILE A 318 -9.91 26.83 -21.08
C ILE A 318 -10.33 26.20 -22.41
N SER A 319 -11.64 26.04 -22.62
CA SER A 319 -12.24 25.63 -23.90
C SER A 319 -12.92 26.83 -24.57
N ALA A 320 -12.76 26.99 -25.89
CA ALA A 320 -13.37 28.10 -26.61
C ALA A 320 -14.90 28.07 -26.50
N GLY A 321 -15.52 29.22 -26.23
CA GLY A 321 -16.96 29.37 -26.03
C GLY A 321 -17.46 29.01 -24.63
N GLU A 322 -16.76 28.13 -23.92
CA GLU A 322 -17.16 27.66 -22.58
C GLU A 322 -16.78 28.67 -21.49
N PRO A 323 -17.72 29.08 -20.62
CA PRO A 323 -17.43 30.13 -19.65
C PRO A 323 -16.38 29.71 -18.61
N PHE A 324 -15.51 30.65 -18.23
CA PHE A 324 -14.60 30.50 -17.10
C PHE A 324 -14.66 31.70 -16.15
N TYR A 325 -14.10 31.52 -14.96
CA TYR A 325 -14.02 32.55 -13.94
C TYR A 325 -12.61 33.10 -13.81
N ALA A 326 -12.52 34.40 -13.67
CA ALA A 326 -11.26 35.11 -13.53
C ALA A 326 -11.29 36.10 -12.37
N ILE A 327 -10.13 36.30 -11.77
CA ILE A 327 -9.89 37.31 -10.76
C ILE A 327 -9.18 38.51 -11.40
N VAL A 328 -9.64 39.72 -11.07
CA VAL A 328 -8.98 40.96 -11.48
C VAL A 328 -7.69 41.10 -10.69
N GLY A 329 -6.61 40.54 -11.23
CA GLY A 329 -5.31 40.55 -10.60
C GLY A 329 -4.47 41.76 -10.98
N ASP A 330 -4.72 42.38 -12.14
CA ASP A 330 -3.82 43.38 -12.68
C ASP A 330 -4.52 44.60 -13.31
N ARG A 331 -3.72 45.64 -13.56
CA ARG A 331 -4.08 46.82 -14.34
C ARG A 331 -3.18 46.85 -15.57
N GLY A 332 -3.77 47.04 -16.74
CA GLY A 332 -2.97 47.04 -17.97
C GLY A 332 -3.73 47.49 -19.21
N VAL A 333 -5.04 47.61 -19.12
CA VAL A 333 -5.90 48.00 -20.25
C VAL A 333 -6.92 49.05 -19.81
N SER A 334 -7.36 49.86 -20.76
CA SER A 334 -8.30 50.97 -20.54
C SER A 334 -9.71 50.65 -21.04
N GLY A 335 -10.70 51.36 -20.50
CA GLY A 335 -12.11 51.19 -20.87
C GLY A 335 -12.63 49.79 -20.54
N THR A 336 -13.40 49.19 -21.44
CA THR A 336 -13.95 47.84 -21.22
C THR A 336 -13.02 46.71 -21.70
N ALA A 337 -11.78 47.00 -22.10
CA ALA A 337 -10.87 45.96 -22.58
C ALA A 337 -10.55 44.93 -21.49
N LEU A 338 -10.27 43.69 -21.90
CA LEU A 338 -9.92 42.59 -21.03
C LEU A 338 -8.63 41.94 -21.52
N ASP A 339 -7.70 41.68 -20.62
CA ASP A 339 -6.43 41.01 -20.91
C ASP A 339 -6.29 39.75 -20.05
N LEU A 340 -6.10 38.59 -20.67
CA LEU A 340 -5.95 37.32 -19.96
C LEU A 340 -4.47 37.03 -19.69
N PHE A 341 -4.13 36.76 -18.44
CA PHE A 341 -2.80 36.29 -18.09
C PHE A 341 -2.60 34.86 -18.58
N ILE A 342 -1.50 34.61 -19.28
CA ILE A 342 -1.22 33.31 -19.91
C ILE A 342 0.18 32.78 -19.57
N GLY A 343 0.79 33.27 -18.49
CA GLY A 343 2.17 32.93 -18.17
C GLY A 343 3.15 33.86 -18.89
N THR A 344 3.75 33.45 -20.01
CA THR A 344 4.76 34.25 -20.74
C THR A 344 4.25 34.82 -22.07
N GLU A 345 4.67 36.04 -22.41
CA GLU A 345 4.39 36.66 -23.71
C GLU A 345 5.19 36.02 -24.85
N ARG A 346 6.26 35.29 -24.55
CA ARG A 346 7.09 34.60 -25.56
C ARG A 346 6.36 33.42 -26.21
N ASN A 347 5.33 32.89 -25.55
CA ASN A 347 4.54 31.79 -26.08
C ASN A 347 3.04 32.06 -25.88
N LEU A 348 2.48 32.90 -26.74
CA LEU A 348 1.05 33.21 -26.71
C LEU A 348 0.14 32.01 -27.01
N ASN A 349 0.68 30.88 -27.48
CA ASN A 349 -0.13 29.75 -27.93
C ASN A 349 -0.55 28.80 -26.81
N VAL A 350 0.01 28.95 -25.60
CA VAL A 350 -0.42 28.15 -24.42
C VAL A 350 -1.90 28.34 -24.10
N ILE A 351 -2.41 29.55 -24.33
CA ILE A 351 -3.82 29.86 -24.42
C ILE A 351 -4.02 30.61 -25.73
N SER A 352 -4.38 29.86 -26.77
CA SER A 352 -4.70 30.40 -28.10
C SER A 352 -5.94 31.28 -28.06
N GLN A 353 -5.99 32.28 -28.95
CA GLN A 353 -7.18 33.10 -29.18
C GLN A 353 -7.68 32.84 -30.59
N ARG A 354 -8.85 32.21 -30.71
CA ARG A 354 -9.44 31.81 -31.99
C ARG A 354 -10.46 32.86 -32.45
N GLY A 355 -10.21 33.49 -33.59
CA GLY A 355 -11.07 34.54 -34.14
C GLY A 355 -10.57 35.96 -33.83
N ASN A 356 -11.31 36.97 -34.28
CA ASN A 356 -10.87 38.37 -34.19
C ASN A 356 -11.06 38.93 -32.76
N PRO A 357 -9.97 39.38 -32.08
CA PRO A 357 -10.01 39.96 -30.73
C PRO A 357 -10.98 41.13 -30.55
N ASN A 358 -11.18 41.89 -31.62
CA ASN A 358 -12.02 43.09 -31.64
C ASN A 358 -13.46 42.81 -32.07
N SER A 359 -13.78 41.58 -32.46
CA SER A 359 -15.14 41.16 -32.83
C SER A 359 -15.69 40.06 -31.92
N SER A 360 -15.07 39.86 -30.75
CA SER A 360 -15.49 38.78 -29.87
C SER A 360 -16.85 39.11 -29.27
N ASN A 361 -17.83 38.22 -29.41
CA ASN A 361 -19.10 38.28 -28.69
C ASN A 361 -18.93 37.95 -27.19
N THR A 362 -17.71 38.15 -26.65
CA THR A 362 -17.37 37.89 -25.27
C THR A 362 -18.28 38.70 -24.37
N VAL A 363 -18.76 38.06 -23.31
CA VAL A 363 -19.55 38.70 -22.27
C VAL A 363 -18.77 38.55 -20.97
N VAL A 364 -18.55 39.67 -20.30
CA VAL A 364 -17.96 39.73 -18.97
C VAL A 364 -19.05 40.13 -17.99
N GLU A 365 -19.27 39.27 -16.99
CA GLU A 365 -20.13 39.54 -15.86
C GLU A 365 -19.29 39.75 -14.60
N ILE A 366 -19.54 40.83 -13.85
CA ILE A 366 -18.94 41.02 -12.53
C ILE A 366 -19.74 40.21 -11.53
N VAL A 367 -19.25 39.03 -11.20
CA VAL A 367 -19.92 38.12 -10.26
C VAL A 367 -19.77 38.64 -8.83
N ARG A 368 -18.57 39.09 -8.48
CA ARG A 368 -18.27 39.65 -7.17
C ARG A 368 -17.39 40.87 -7.33
N SER A 369 -17.80 42.00 -6.75
CA SER A 369 -16.94 43.17 -6.66
C SER A 369 -15.87 42.93 -5.58
N GLY A 370 -14.62 43.24 -5.92
CA GLY A 370 -13.48 43.12 -5.03
C GLY A 370 -13.33 44.30 -4.08
N ARG A 371 -12.17 44.41 -3.44
CA ARG A 371 -11.84 45.51 -2.52
C ARG A 371 -10.85 46.48 -3.12
#